data_AF-W6AKG9-F1
#
_entry.id   AF-W6AKG9-F1
#
_cell.length_a   1.000
_cell.length_b   1.000
_cell.length_c   1.000
_cell.angle_alpha   90.00
_cell.angle_beta   90.00
_cell.angle_gamma   90.00
#
_symmetry.space_group_name_H-M   'P 1'
#
loop_
_entity.id
_entity.type
_entity.pdbx_description
1 polymer ?
#
loop_
_entity_poly.entity_id
_entity_poly.type
_entity_poly.pdbx_seq_one_letter_code
_entity_poly.pdbx_strand_id
1 'polypeptide(L)' 'MKIDLTKIDTEQQNVNIMNIDKETTEGMLTIINNEDTKIAPAIKDKISVIAKVIDLIFPKFNQGDG' A
#
# COMPACT_ATOMS: atom_id res chain seq x y z
N MET A 1 -19.34 16.36 -11.73
CA MET A 1 -17.97 16.65 -11.26
C MET A 1 -17.04 15.73 -12.04
N LYS A 2 -15.95 16.23 -12.64
CA LYS A 2 -14.99 15.42 -13.39
C LYS A 2 -13.78 15.20 -12.49
N ILE A 3 -13.47 13.95 -12.16
CA ILE A 3 -12.29 13.60 -11.35
C ILE A 3 -11.07 13.67 -12.28
N ASP A 4 -10.02 14.35 -11.82
CA ASP A 4 -8.74 14.41 -12.52
C ASP A 4 -7.86 13.25 -12.05
N LEU A 5 -7.78 12.20 -12.87
CA LEU A 5 -7.05 10.96 -12.54
C LEU A 5 -5.54 11.18 -12.35
N THR A 6 -4.98 12.26 -12.91
CA THR A 6 -3.54 12.56 -12.80
C THR A 6 -3.11 12.90 -11.36
N LYS A 7 -4.08 13.26 -10.51
CA LYS A 7 -3.86 13.64 -9.11
C LYS A 7 -4.09 12.50 -8.13
N ILE A 8 -4.40 11.30 -8.61
CA ILE A 8 -4.64 10.12 -7.78
C ILE A 8 -3.42 9.22 -7.90
N ASP A 9 -2.68 9.06 -6.80
CA ASP A 9 -1.42 8.30 -6.78
C ASP A 9 -1.58 6.85 -7.27
N THR A 10 -2.72 6.21 -7.01
CA THR A 10 -2.99 4.82 -7.44
C THR A 10 -3.22 4.68 -8.94
N GLU A 11 -3.48 5.78 -9.66
CA GLU A 11 -3.69 5.80 -11.11
C GLU A 11 -2.44 6.26 -11.87
N GLN A 12 -1.36 6.59 -11.16
CA GLN A 12 -0.09 6.98 -11.78
C GLN A 12 0.68 5.75 -12.25
N GLN A 13 1.36 5.90 -13.39
CA GLN A 13 2.31 4.90 -13.85
C GLN A 13 3.55 4.89 -12.96
N ASN A 14 3.99 3.69 -12.58
CA ASN A 14 5.28 3.53 -11.94
C ASN A 14 6.39 3.48 -13.01
N VAL A 15 7.28 4.48 -12.98
CA VAL A 15 8.40 4.59 -13.93
C VAL A 15 9.37 3.40 -13.87
N ASN A 16 9.47 2.72 -12.73
CA ASN A 16 10.39 1.60 -12.53
C ASN A 16 9.92 0.32 -13.22
N ILE A 17 8.66 0.25 -13.65
CA ILE A 17 8.05 -0.95 -14.27
C ILE A 17 7.70 -0.75 -15.75
N MET A 18 8.07 0.39 -16.36
CA MET A 18 7.65 0.73 -17.73
C MET A 18 8.07 -0.27 -18.80
N ASN A 19 9.12 -1.06 -18.55
CA ASN A 19 9.62 -2.10 -19.46
C ASN A 19 9.60 -3.50 -18.82
N ILE A 20 8.82 -3.71 -17.75
CA ILE A 20 8.80 -4.97 -17.01
C ILE A 20 8.41 -6.18 -17.89
N ASP A 21 7.65 -5.94 -18.95
CA ASP A 21 7.22 -6.91 -19.96
C ASP A 21 8.37 -7.40 -20.87
N LYS A 22 9.50 -6.68 -20.89
CA LYS A 22 10.69 -7.00 -21.69
C LYS A 22 11.82 -7.62 -20.87
N GLU A 23 11.64 -7.74 -19.56
CA GLU A 23 12.64 -8.29 -18.65
C GLU A 23 12.65 -9.83 -18.66
N THR A 24 13.73 -10.41 -18.15
CA THR A 24 13.73 -11.84 -17.80
C THR A 24 12.80 -12.09 -16.61
N THR A 25 12.39 -13.33 -16.38
CA THR A 25 11.58 -13.69 -15.22
C THR A 25 12.24 -13.27 -13.90
N GLU A 26 13.55 -13.46 -13.77
CA GLU A 26 14.31 -13.03 -12.60
C GLU A 26 14.34 -11.49 -12.45
N GLY A 27 14.51 -10.76 -13.56
CA GLY A 27 14.47 -9.29 -13.57
C GLY A 27 13.09 -8.76 -13.15
N MET A 28 12.03 -9.33 -13.71
CA MET A 28 10.65 -9.02 -13.33
C MET A 28 10.40 -9.26 -11.83
N LEU A 29 10.78 -10.43 -11.30
CA LEU A 29 10.64 -10.75 -9.87
C LEU A 29 11.47 -9.79 -8.99
N THR A 30 12.66 -9.40 -9.44
CA THR A 30 13.50 -8.43 -8.74
C THR A 30 12.83 -7.06 -8.67
N ILE A 31 12.25 -6.58 -9.78
CA ILE A 31 11.53 -5.31 -9.85
C ILE A 31 10.29 -5.34 -8.93
N ILE A 32 9.51 -6.43 -8.94
CA ILE A 32 8.36 -6.60 -8.05
C ILE A 32 8.79 -6.53 -6.59
N ASN A 33 9.82 -7.30 -6.21
CA ASN A 33 10.32 -7.29 -4.83
C ASN A 33 10.82 -5.90 -4.40
N ASN A 34 11.47 -5.15 -5.30
CA ASN A 34 11.90 -3.79 -5.01
C ASN A 34 10.72 -2.85 -4.69
N GLU A 35 9.57 -3.02 -5.36
CA GLU A 35 8.36 -2.28 -5.02
C GLU A 35 7.75 -2.76 -3.69
N ASP A 36 7.70 -4.07 -3.44
CA ASP A 36 7.20 -4.64 -2.18
C ASP A 36 8.00 -4.16 -0.96
N THR A 37 9.31 -3.95 -1.10
CA THR A 37 10.14 -3.43 0.00
C THR A 37 9.70 -2.06 0.52
N LYS A 38 8.97 -1.28 -0.30
CA LYS A 38 8.45 0.05 0.07
C LYS A 38 7.22 -0.03 0.99
N ILE A 39 6.57 -1.20 1.09
CA ILE A 39 5.38 -1.38 1.91
C ILE A 39 5.73 -1.26 3.41
N ALA A 40 6.78 -1.94 3.85
CA ALA A 40 7.19 -1.94 5.26
C ALA A 40 7.43 -0.54 5.85
N PRO A 41 8.21 0.36 5.22
CA PRO A 41 8.37 1.73 5.71
C PRO A 41 7.05 2.53 5.64
N ALA A 42 6.24 2.36 4.58
CA ALA A 42 4.94 3.03 4.51
C ALA A 42 4.01 2.63 5.66
N ILE A 43 3.99 1.36 6.05
CA ILE A 43 3.23 0.88 7.22
C ILE A 43 3.83 1.43 8.53
N LYS A 44 5.17 1.44 8.65
CA LYS A 44 5.86 1.99 9.82
C LYS A 44 5.40 3.42 10.11
N ASP A 45 5.28 4.26 9.09
CA ASP A 45 4.84 5.66 9.22
C ASP A 45 3.36 5.79 9.61
N LYS A 46 2.57 4.72 9.46
CA LYS A 46 1.14 4.67 9.83
C LYS A 46 0.87 3.97 11.15
N ILE A 47 1.88 3.41 11.82
CA ILE A 47 1.69 2.64 13.08
C ILE A 47 0.86 3.43 14.10
N SER A 48 1.13 4.71 14.31
CA SER A 48 0.37 5.50 15.29
C SER A 48 -1.11 5.69 14.91
N VAL A 49 -1.44 5.75 13.62
CA VAL A 49 -2.83 5.82 13.14
C VAL A 49 -3.50 4.46 13.29
N ILE A 50 -2.81 3.39 12.89
CA ILE A 50 -3.30 2.01 13.03
C ILE A 50 -3.59 1.68 14.49
N ALA A 51 -2.68 2.04 15.41
CA ALA A 51 -2.86 1.86 16.84
C ALA A 51 -4.12 2.56 17.37
N LYS A 52 -4.31 3.84 17.01
CA LYS A 52 -5.54 4.59 17.37
C LYS A 52 -6.81 3.91 16.87
N VAL A 53 -6.79 3.38 15.65
CA VAL A 53 -7.94 2.65 15.10
C VAL A 53 -8.20 1.39 15.94
N ILE A 54 -7.16 0.61 16.24
CA ILE A 54 -7.26 -0.59 17.07
C ILE A 54 -7.82 -0.26 18.46
N ASP A 55 -7.30 0.78 19.12
CA ASP A 55 -7.75 1.20 20.46
C ASP A 55 -9.22 1.64 20.48
N LEU A 56 -9.74 2.17 19.37
CA LEU A 56 -11.14 2.57 19.24
C LEU A 56 -12.08 1.39 18.98
N ILE A 57 -11.62 0.36 18.26
CA ILE A 57 -12.45 -0.79 17.90
C ILE A 57 -12.39 -1.90 18.96
N PHE A 58 -11.22 -2.14 19.58
CA PHE A 58 -11.00 -3.26 20.49
C PHE A 58 -11.96 -3.28 21.70
N PRO A 59 -12.28 -2.15 22.35
CA PRO A 59 -13.26 -2.12 23.43
C PRO A 59 -14.67 -2.54 22.97
N LYS A 60 -15.04 -2.26 21.72
CA LYS A 60 -16.33 -2.66 21.12
C LYS A 60 -16.38 -4.15 20.77
N PHE A 61 -15.23 -4.79 20.59
CA PHE A 61 -15.16 -6.25 20.42
C PHE A 61 -15.23 -6.99 21.77
N ASN A 62 -14.71 -6.39 22.85
CA ASN A 62 -14.74 -7.00 24.20
C ASN A 62 -16.03 -6.73 24.98
N GLN A 63 -16.74 -5.66 24.65
CA GLN A 63 -18.15 -5.53 24.99
C GLN A 63 -18.91 -6.28 23.91
N GLY A 64 -19.01 -7.61 24.04
CA GLY A 64 -19.83 -8.40 23.12
C GLY A 64 -21.15 -7.67 22.89
N ASP A 65 -21.53 -7.49 21.62
CA ASP A 65 -22.93 -7.26 21.30
C ASP A 65 -23.72 -8.30 22.12
N GLY A 66 -24.72 -7.84 22.87
CA GLY A 66 -25.46 -8.69 23.82
C GLY A 66 -25.91 -10.03 23.25
#